data_AF-A0A0A2BK66-F1
#
_entry.id   AF-A0A0A2BK66-F1
#
_cell.length_a   1.000
_cell.length_b   1.000
_cell.length_c   1.000
_cell.angle_alpha   90.00
_cell.angle_beta   90.00
_cell.angle_gamma   90.00
#
_symmetry.space_group_name_H-M   'P 1'
#
loop_
_entity.id
_entity.type
_entity.pdbx_description
1 polymer ?
#
loop_
_entity_poly.entity_id
_entity_poly.type
_entity_poly.pdbx_seq_one_letter_code
_entity_poly.pdbx_strand_id
1 'polypeptide(L)' 'MTRDFQDGIVLDKGMGRSAYICPKKECFEEALRRKRLQKALRCQVPLTVFDLLQNRLNENKHSNSEER' A
#
# COMPACT_ATOMS: atom_id res chain seq x y z
N MET A 1 -3.23 -2.17 2.17
CA MET A 1 -2.73 -1.45 3.36
C MET A 1 -3.92 -1.01 4.19
N THR A 2 -3.81 -1.08 5.51
CA THR A 2 -4.91 -0.78 6.42
C THR A 2 -4.39 0.10 7.54
N ARG A 3 -5.17 1.12 7.89
CA ARG A 3 -4.96 1.89 9.10
C ARG A 3 -5.69 1.19 10.24
N ASP A 4 -4.93 0.39 10.96
CA ASP A 4 -5.32 -0.19 12.23
C ASP A 4 -5.32 0.86 13.34
N PHE A 5 -6.16 0.68 14.35
CA PHE A 5 -6.29 1.61 15.45
C PHE A 5 -5.27 1.37 16.58
N GLN A 6 -4.68 0.17 16.65
CA GLN A 6 -3.66 -0.21 17.64
C GLN A 6 -2.25 -0.16 17.03
N ASP A 7 -2.10 -0.76 15.84
CA ASP A 7 -0.79 -0.98 15.22
C ASP A 7 -0.41 0.10 14.18
N GLY A 8 -1.29 1.06 13.92
CA GLY A 8 -1.07 2.09 12.91
C GLY A 8 -1.21 1.57 11.47
N ILE A 9 -0.23 1.82 10.60
CA ILE A 9 -0.34 1.41 9.19
C ILE A 9 0.26 0.02 9.00
N VAL A 10 -0.60 -0.94 8.70
CA VAL A 10 -0.26 -2.34 8.49
C VAL A 10 -0.57 -2.78 7.06
N LEU A 11 0.16 -3.78 6.57
CA LEU A 11 -0.02 -4.38 5.25
C LEU A 11 -0.67 -5.75 5.43
N ASP A 12 -1.67 -6.05 4.61
CA ASP A 12 -2.41 -7.34 4.53
C ASP A 12 -3.18 -7.79 5.78
N LYS A 13 -3.16 -7.00 6.85
CA LYS A 13 -3.91 -7.23 8.10
C LYS A 13 -4.46 -5.93 8.68
N GLY A 14 -5.11 -6.02 9.82
CA GLY A 14 -5.61 -4.87 10.59
C GLY A 14 -7.09 -4.57 10.34
N MET A 15 -7.69 -3.87 11.30
CA MET A 15 -9.10 -3.49 11.29
C MET A 15 -9.24 -1.98 11.11
N GLY A 16 -10.02 -1.55 10.10
CA GLY A 16 -10.34 -0.14 9.90
C GLY A 16 -10.36 0.27 8.43
N ARG A 17 -9.89 1.50 8.15
CA ARG A 17 -9.85 2.02 6.78
C ARG A 17 -8.74 1.34 6.00
N SER A 18 -9.11 0.61 4.96
CA SER A 18 -8.18 0.00 4.03
C SER A 18 -8.06 0.82 2.75
N ALA A 19 -6.88 0.77 2.16
CA ALA A 19 -6.58 1.32 0.85
C ALA A 19 -5.76 0.30 0.06
N TYR A 20 -6.06 0.19 -1.22
CA TYR A 20 -5.40 -0.71 -2.15
C TYR A 20 -4.71 0.11 -3.24
N ILE A 21 -3.61 -0.41 -3.74
CA ILE A 21 -2.89 0.18 -4.85
C ILE A 21 -2.63 -0.90 -5.88
N CYS A 22 -2.72 -0.51 -7.16
CA CYS A 22 -2.42 -1.43 -8.24
C CYS A 22 -0.90 -1.72 -8.25
N PRO A 23 -0.46 -2.94 -8.64
CA PRO A 23 0.95 -3.34 -8.58
C PRO A 23 1.84 -2.71 -9.65
N LYS A 24 1.29 -1.80 -10.48
CA LYS A 24 2.06 -1.07 -11.50
C LYS A 24 2.82 0.08 -10.86
N LYS A 25 4.05 0.30 -11.33
CA LYS A 25 4.90 1.41 -10.89
C LYS A 25 4.22 2.78 -11.08
N GLU A 26 3.50 2.95 -12.20
CA GLU A 26 2.75 4.18 -12.51
C GLU A 26 1.66 4.49 -11.47
N CYS A 27 0.93 3.46 -11.01
CA CYS A 27 -0.06 3.61 -9.94
C CYS A 27 0.59 4.05 -8.63
N PHE A 28 1.76 3.48 -8.30
CA PHE A 28 2.52 3.82 -7.11
C PHE A 28 3.00 5.27 -7.13
N GLU A 29 3.64 5.69 -8.22
CA GLU A 29 4.12 7.06 -8.40
C GLU A 29 2.97 8.07 -8.33
N GLU A 30 1.86 7.79 -9.00
CA GLU A 30 0.71 8.69 -8.98
C GLU A 30 0.03 8.74 -7.59
N ALA A 31 -0.02 7.62 -6.88
CA ALA A 31 -0.55 7.59 -5.52
C ALA A 31 0.34 8.36 -4.54
N LEU A 32 1.66 8.28 -4.69
CA LEU A 32 2.64 9.02 -3.90
C LEU A 32 2.52 10.53 -4.20
N ARG A 33 2.58 10.90 -5.49
CA ARG A 33 2.50 12.29 -5.96
C ARG A 33 1.22 13.00 -5.52
N ARG A 34 0.07 12.33 -5.64
CA ARG A 34 -1.24 12.89 -5.24
C ARG A 34 -1.60 12.64 -3.77
N LYS A 35 -0.73 11.99 -2.99
CA LYS A 35 -0.99 11.58 -1.60
C LYS A 35 -2.30 10.79 -1.46
N ARG A 36 -2.62 9.93 -2.44
CA ARG A 36 -3.91 9.20 -2.50
C ARG A 36 -4.08 8.29 -1.29
N LEU A 37 -3.01 7.61 -0.88
CA LEU A 37 -3.03 6.70 0.27
C LEU A 37 -3.28 7.45 1.58
N GLN A 38 -2.64 8.62 1.76
CA GLN A 38 -2.88 9.47 2.94
C GLN A 38 -4.32 9.99 2.99
N LYS A 39 -4.90 10.36 1.83
CA LYS A 39 -6.30 10.79 1.74
C LYS A 39 -7.28 9.65 2.02
N ALA A 40 -7.02 8.46 1.49
CA ALA A 40 -7.86 7.28 1.69
C ALA A 40 -7.83 6.80 3.15
N LEU A 41 -6.64 6.71 3.74
CA LEU A 41 -6.43 6.28 5.13
C LEU A 41 -6.71 7.40 6.15
N ARG A 42 -6.83 8.65 5.69
CA ARG A 42 -7.04 9.84 6.54
C ARG A 42 -5.98 9.98 7.64
N CYS A 43 -4.72 9.71 7.31
CA CYS A 43 -3.57 9.84 8.21
C CYS A 43 -2.31 10.17 7.42
N GLN A 44 -1.28 10.65 8.11
CA GLN A 44 0.06 10.68 7.53
C GLN A 44 0.59 9.25 7.48
N VAL A 45 1.04 8.86 6.29
CA VAL A 45 1.70 7.56 6.06
C VAL A 45 3.20 7.85 5.99
N PRO A 46 4.03 7.22 6.84
CA PRO A 46 5.48 7.37 6.81
C PRO A 46 6.10 6.90 5.50
N LEU A 47 7.21 7.51 5.08
CA LEU A 47 7.95 7.09 3.87
C LEU A 47 8.43 5.64 3.96
N THR A 48 8.83 5.19 5.15
CA THR A 48 9.25 3.80 5.40
C THR A 48 8.17 2.77 5.01
N VAL A 49 6.89 3.12 5.16
CA VAL A 49 5.77 2.26 4.74
C VAL A 49 5.62 2.26 3.22
N PHE A 50 5.88 3.39 2.55
CA PHE A 50 5.90 3.46 1.09
C PHE A 50 7.06 2.65 0.51
N ASP A 51 8.25 2.72 1.11
CA ASP A 51 9.42 1.93 0.69
C ASP A 51 9.15 0.44 0.85
N LEU A 52 8.59 0.02 1.99
CA LEU A 52 8.18 -1.37 2.23
C LEU A 52 7.15 -1.85 1.21
N LEU A 53 6.15 -1.01 0.90
CA LEU A 53 5.16 -1.31 -0.12
C LEU A 53 5.81 -1.45 -1.50
N GLN A 54 6.71 -0.54 -1.87
CA GLN A 54 7.40 -0.56 -3.16
C GLN A 54 8.26 -1.81 -3.31
N ASN A 55 8.99 -2.20 -2.26
CA ASN A 55 9.77 -3.44 -2.24
C ASN A 55 8.86 -4.65 -2.48
N ARG A 56 7.74 -4.74 -1.75
CA ARG A 56 6.75 -5.82 -1.96
C ARG A 56 6.14 -5.83 -3.35
N LEU A 57 5.89 -4.67 -3.96
CA LEU A 57 5.38 -4.59 -5.33
C LEU A 57 6.41 -5.08 -6.35
N ASN A 58 7.70 -4.84 -6.09
CA ASN A 58 8.78 -5.37 -6.91
C ASN A 58 8.95 -6.88 -6.73
N GLU A 59 8.80 -7.40 -5.50
CA GLU A 59 8.87 -8.83 -5.19
C GLU A 59 7.67 -9.62 -5.76
N ASN A 60 6.45 -9.05 -5.68
CA ASN A 60 5.24 -9.68 -6.23
C ASN A 60 5.24 -9.82 -7.77
N LYS A 61 6.19 -9.20 -8.47
CA LYS A 61 6.39 -9.48 -9.90
C LYS A 61 6.83 -10.92 -10.19
N HIS A 62 7.18 -11.71 -9.17
CA HIS A 62 7.53 -13.12 -9.30
C HIS A 62 6.40 -14.11 -8.97
N SER A 63 5.17 -13.64 -8.68
CA SER A 63 4.03 -14.54 -8.49
C SER A 63 2.74 -13.88 -8.95
N ASN A 64 2.51 -13.88 -10.26
CA ASN A 64 1.18 -13.82 -10.87
C ASN A 64 1.22 -14.37 -12.31
N SER A 65 1.86 -15.53 -12.46
CA SER A 65 1.34 -16.55 -13.36
C SER A 65 0.66 -17.59 -12.46
N GLU A 66 -0.61 -17.90 -12.74
CA GLU A 66 -1.47 -18.93 -12.11
C GLU A 66 -2.12 -18.48 -10.77
N GLU A 67 -3.44 -18.54 -10.50
CA GLU A 67 -4.62 -19.32 -10.94
C GLU A 67 -5.88 -18.39 -10.83
N ARG A 68 -6.99 -18.48 -11.58
CA ARG A 68 -7.69 -19.56 -12.30
C ARG A 68 -8.57 -18.95 -13.40
#